data_AF-A0A1F8QVL5-F1
#
_entry.id   AF-A0A1F8QVL5-F1
#
_cell.length_a   1.000
_cell.length_b   1.000
_cell.length_c   1.000
_cell.angle_alpha   90.00
_cell.angle_beta   90.00
_cell.angle_gamma   90.00
#
_symmetry.space_group_name_H-M   'P 1'
#
loop_
_entity.id
_entity.type
_entity.pdbx_description
1 polymer ?
#
loop_
_entity_poly.entity_id
_entity_poly.type
_entity_poly.pdbx_seq_one_letter_code
_entity_poly.pdbx_strand_id
1 'polypeptide(L)'
;MTSERAYKCLNPVGMQMPVKTYPLAPRLDTLDGKEIWLSITGEPDITIPLERQLKRDYPNVNWRSKKTYMPVQVPLTEEEMKTADAVIQGVCW
;
A
#
# COMPACT_ATOMS: atom_id res chain seq x y z
N MET A 1 22.90 -23.67 49.25
CA MET A 1 22.68 -23.30 47.84
C MET A 1 21.45 -22.41 47.80
N THR A 2 21.64 -21.12 47.58
CA THR A 2 20.57 -20.11 47.61
C THR A 2 19.92 -20.09 46.24
N SER A 3 18.61 -20.35 46.13
CA SER A 3 17.92 -20.29 44.85
C SER A 3 17.86 -18.85 44.35
N GLU A 4 18.35 -18.61 43.12
CA GLU A 4 18.22 -17.31 42.47
C GLU A 4 16.73 -16.98 42.26
N ARG A 5 16.30 -15.81 42.74
CA ARG A 5 14.92 -15.34 42.57
C ARG A 5 14.71 -14.95 41.10
N ALA A 6 13.89 -15.71 40.39
CA ALA A 6 13.45 -15.36 39.04
C ALA A 6 12.39 -14.25 39.10
N TYR A 7 12.70 -13.08 38.53
CA TYR A 7 11.76 -11.96 38.44
C TYR A 7 11.10 -11.94 37.05
N LYS A 8 9.76 -11.96 37.01
CA LYS A 8 9.00 -11.82 35.77
C LYS A 8 8.68 -10.34 35.56
N CYS A 9 9.47 -9.66 34.72
CA CYS A 9 9.19 -8.28 34.34
C CYS A 9 8.03 -8.23 33.34
N LEU A 10 7.08 -7.29 33.53
CA LEU A 10 6.12 -6.94 32.49
C LEU A 10 6.91 -6.28 31.35
N ASN A 11 6.82 -6.82 30.13
CA ASN A 11 7.43 -6.18 28.97
C ASN A 11 6.76 -4.79 28.80
N PRO A 12 7.51 -3.68 28.88
CA PRO A 12 6.95 -2.33 28.83
C PRO A 12 6.24 -2.01 27.50
N VAL A 13 6.49 -2.80 26.45
CA VAL A 13 5.92 -2.56 25.10
C VAL A 13 4.50 -3.10 24.96
N GLY A 14 4.04 -3.98 25.87
CA GLY A 14 2.73 -4.63 25.78
C GLY A 14 2.62 -5.51 24.54
N MET A 15 2.37 -6.81 24.70
CA MET A 15 1.99 -7.63 23.54
C MET A 15 0.58 -7.22 23.14
N GLN A 16 0.45 -6.33 22.15
CA GLN A 16 -0.84 -6.02 21.55
C GLN A 16 -1.33 -7.25 20.80
N MET A 17 -2.45 -7.82 21.26
CA MET A 17 -3.13 -8.85 20.48
C MET A 17 -3.54 -8.25 19.13
N PRO A 18 -3.38 -8.97 18.01
CA PRO A 18 -3.81 -8.48 16.71
C PRO A 18 -5.25 -8.00 16.76
N VAL A 19 -5.49 -6.74 16.38
CA VAL A 19 -6.84 -6.20 16.31
C VAL A 19 -7.53 -6.76 15.07
N LYS A 20 -8.81 -7.14 15.20
CA LYS A 20 -9.61 -7.57 14.06
C LYS A 20 -9.89 -6.38 13.14
N THR A 21 -9.22 -6.34 11.99
CA THR A 21 -9.43 -5.30 10.97
C THR A 21 -10.51 -5.72 9.98
N TYR A 22 -11.37 -4.78 9.60
CA TYR A 22 -12.32 -4.94 8.49
C TYR A 22 -11.92 -3.96 7.38
N PRO A 23 -11.50 -4.44 6.20
CA PRO A 23 -11.11 -3.54 5.12
C PRO A 23 -12.37 -2.86 4.55
N LEU A 24 -12.21 -1.61 4.10
CA LEU A 24 -13.31 -0.85 3.47
C LEU A 24 -13.66 -1.40 2.08
N ALA A 25 -12.71 -2.08 1.42
CA ALA A 25 -12.89 -2.73 0.13
C ALA A 25 -12.41 -4.20 0.21
N PRO A 26 -12.95 -5.11 -0.62
CA PRO A 26 -12.42 -6.45 -0.77
C PRO A 26 -10.91 -6.41 -1.10
N ARG A 27 -10.15 -7.32 -0.51
CA ARG A 27 -8.73 -7.46 -0.86
C ARG A 27 -8.60 -8.30 -2.13
N LEU A 28 -7.59 -7.97 -2.93
CA LEU A 28 -7.18 -8.84 -4.03
C LEU A 28 -6.64 -10.15 -3.47
N ASP A 29 -6.99 -11.24 -4.13
CA ASP A 29 -6.52 -12.60 -3.88
C ASP A 29 -5.14 -12.85 -4.53
N THR A 30 -4.92 -12.24 -5.70
CA THR A 30 -3.66 -12.25 -6.45
C THR A 30 -3.45 -10.91 -7.16
N LEU A 31 -2.20 -10.63 -7.54
CA LEU A 31 -1.83 -9.45 -8.35
C LEU A 31 -1.74 -9.80 -9.85
N ASP A 32 -1.43 -11.04 -10.20
CA ASP A 32 -1.20 -11.42 -11.60
C ASP A 32 -2.46 -11.24 -12.46
N GLY A 33 -2.30 -10.58 -13.61
CA GLY A 33 -3.39 -10.28 -14.54
C GLY A 33 -4.30 -9.12 -14.11
N LYS A 34 -4.09 -8.52 -12.94
CA LYS A 34 -4.89 -7.40 -12.45
C LYS A 34 -4.52 -6.08 -13.13
N GLU A 35 -5.51 -5.23 -13.36
CA GLU A 35 -5.29 -3.85 -13.76
C GLU A 35 -5.21 -2.94 -12.52
N ILE A 36 -4.00 -2.44 -12.24
CA ILE A 36 -3.74 -1.58 -11.07
C ILE A 36 -3.36 -0.18 -11.55
N TRP A 37 -4.08 0.82 -11.01
CA TRP A 37 -3.88 2.22 -11.35
C TRP A 37 -2.98 2.92 -10.33
N LEU A 38 -1.94 3.59 -10.81
CA LEU A 38 -1.14 4.56 -10.06
C LEU A 38 -1.73 5.95 -10.29
N SER A 39 -2.47 6.49 -9.31
CA SER A 39 -2.94 7.88 -9.32
C SER A 39 -2.08 8.70 -8.37
N ILE A 40 -1.06 9.36 -8.90
CA ILE A 40 0.06 9.91 -8.11
C ILE A 40 0.27 11.42 -8.35
N THR A 41 0.73 12.10 -7.30
CA THR A 41 0.99 13.55 -7.23
C THR A 41 2.46 13.86 -6.94
N GLY A 42 2.83 15.13 -7.12
CA GLY A 42 4.01 15.73 -6.50
C GLY A 42 5.34 15.24 -7.08
N GLU A 43 6.14 14.61 -6.21
CA GLU A 43 7.56 14.29 -6.30
C GLU A 43 7.94 13.20 -7.34
N PRO A 44 8.54 13.60 -8.48
CA PRO A 44 9.00 12.66 -9.51
C PRO A 44 10.18 11.81 -9.07
N ASP A 45 11.02 12.33 -8.17
CA ASP A 45 12.16 11.66 -7.57
C ASP A 45 11.76 10.45 -6.70
N ILE A 46 10.53 10.42 -6.20
CA ILE A 46 9.98 9.26 -5.48
C ILE A 46 9.13 8.40 -6.43
N THR A 47 8.21 9.04 -7.17
CA THR A 47 7.20 8.33 -7.93
C THR A 47 7.75 7.61 -9.16
N ILE A 48 8.81 8.14 -9.80
CA ILE A 48 9.45 7.48 -10.96
C ILE A 48 10.20 6.20 -10.53
N PRO A 49 11.06 6.20 -9.50
CA PRO A 49 11.68 4.97 -9.01
C PRO A 49 10.65 3.94 -8.53
N LEU A 50 9.60 4.38 -7.82
CA LEU A 50 8.54 3.49 -7.35
C LEU A 50 7.84 2.78 -8.51
N GLU A 51 7.38 3.51 -9.52
CA GLU A 51 6.72 2.91 -10.68
C GLU A 51 7.63 1.92 -11.41
N ARG A 52 8.91 2.28 -11.57
CA ARG A 52 9.91 1.38 -12.19
C ARG A 52 10.09 0.10 -11.38
N GLN A 53 10.18 0.22 -10.06
CA GLN A 53 10.34 -0.92 -9.16
C GLN A 53 9.12 -1.84 -9.21
N LEU A 54 7.90 -1.28 -9.15
CA LEU A 54 6.65 -2.04 -9.21
C LEU A 54 6.51 -2.80 -10.53
N LYS A 55 6.80 -2.16 -11.66
CA LYS A 55 6.75 -2.81 -12.98
C LYS A 55 7.80 -3.91 -13.12
N ARG A 56 8.96 -3.76 -12.48
CA ARG A 56 10.02 -4.78 -12.47
C ARG A 56 9.65 -5.99 -11.63
N ASP A 57 9.16 -5.74 -10.41
CA ASP A 57 8.89 -6.80 -9.44
C ASP A 57 7.58 -7.54 -9.74
N TYR A 58 6.62 -6.86 -10.40
CA TYR A 58 5.31 -7.39 -10.75
C TYR A 58 5.02 -7.19 -12.25
N PRO A 59 5.72 -7.93 -13.14
CA PRO A 59 5.58 -7.77 -14.59
C PRO A 59 4.25 -8.27 -15.14
N ASN A 60 3.56 -9.16 -14.41
CA ASN A 60 2.27 -9.74 -14.80
C ASN A 60 1.07 -8.85 -14.43
N VAL A 61 1.30 -7.72 -13.76
CA VAL A 61 0.28 -6.72 -13.46
C VAL A 61 0.16 -5.75 -14.64
N ASN A 62 -1.07 -5.44 -15.05
CA ASN A 62 -1.35 -4.41 -16.03
C ASN A 62 -1.36 -3.04 -15.36
N TRP A 63 -0.22 -2.35 -15.41
CA TRP A 63 -0.04 -1.06 -14.76
C TRP A 63 -0.56 0.11 -15.61
N ARG A 64 -1.48 0.90 -15.04
CA ARG A 64 -1.96 2.18 -15.58
C ARG A 64 -1.49 3.34 -14.69
N SER A 65 -1.35 4.55 -15.24
CA SER A 65 -0.90 5.69 -14.45
C SER A 65 -1.58 7.00 -14.83
N LYS A 66 -1.99 7.77 -13.83
CA LYS A 66 -2.34 9.18 -13.91
C LYS A 66 -1.36 9.96 -13.03
N LYS A 67 -0.74 10.98 -13.60
CA LYS A 67 0.28 11.78 -12.92
C LYS A 67 -0.06 13.26 -13.01
N THR A 68 0.22 13.97 -11.94
CA THR A 68 0.13 15.44 -11.88
C THR A 68 1.20 15.97 -10.94
N TYR A 69 1.65 17.20 -11.19
CA TYR A 69 2.56 17.92 -10.30
C TYR A 69 1.80 18.79 -9.29
N MET A 70 0.47 18.71 -9.30
CA MET A 70 -0.38 19.40 -8.34
C MET A 70 -0.49 18.60 -7.03
N PRO A 71 -0.83 19.26 -5.90
CA PRO A 71 -0.99 18.58 -4.61
C PRO A 71 -2.08 17.50 -4.60
N VAL A 72 -3.10 17.66 -5.45
CA VAL A 72 -4.26 16.75 -5.55
C VAL A 72 -4.11 15.83 -6.75
N GLN A 73 -4.28 14.52 -6.53
CA GLN A 73 -4.19 13.49 -7.56
C GLN A 73 -5.29 13.63 -8.60
N VAL A 74 -5.02 13.15 -9.82
CA VAL A 74 -6.04 13.06 -10.84
C VAL A 74 -6.93 11.84 -10.54
N PRO A 75 -8.21 12.04 -10.17
CA PRO A 75 -9.09 10.92 -9.84
C PRO A 75 -9.32 10.02 -11.06
N LEU A 76 -9.66 8.75 -10.80
CA LEU A 76 -10.16 7.87 -11.85
C LEU A 76 -11.54 8.36 -12.31
N THR A 77 -11.83 8.20 -13.59
CA THR A 77 -13.18 8.41 -14.13
C THR A 77 -14.05 7.20 -13.81
N GLU A 78 -15.37 7.35 -13.94
CA GLU A 78 -16.31 6.24 -13.73
C GLU A 78 -16.02 5.05 -14.65
N GLU A 79 -15.60 5.29 -15.89
CA GLU A 79 -15.26 4.22 -16.83
C GLU A 79 -13.97 3.47 -16.43
N GLU A 80 -12.96 4.19 -15.95
CA GLU A 80 -11.73 3.57 -15.46
C GLU A 80 -11.99 2.76 -14.18
N MET A 81 -12.89 3.23 -13.30
CA MET A 81 -13.27 2.50 -12.09
C MET A 81 -13.97 1.18 -12.39
N LYS A 82 -14.59 1.00 -13.56
CA LYS A 82 -15.23 -0.27 -13.95
C LYS A 82 -14.21 -1.36 -14.28
N THR A 83 -13.02 -0.98 -14.75
CA THR A 83 -11.97 -1.90 -15.17
C THR A 83 -10.82 -2.00 -14.18
N ALA A 84 -10.66 -1.03 -13.29
CA ALA A 84 -9.64 -1.04 -12.26
C ALA A 84 -9.91 -2.09 -11.17
N ASP A 85 -8.96 -3.00 -10.96
CA ASP A 85 -8.99 -3.95 -9.85
C ASP A 85 -8.51 -3.29 -8.54
N ALA A 86 -7.58 -2.34 -8.63
CA ALA A 86 -7.09 -1.57 -7.49
C ALA A 86 -6.51 -0.20 -7.91
N VAL A 87 -6.39 0.69 -6.92
CA VAL A 87 -5.72 2.00 -7.07
C VAL A 87 -4.68 2.20 -5.97
N ILE A 88 -3.50 2.67 -6.38
CA ILE A 88 -2.46 3.20 -5.50
C ILE A 88 -2.52 4.72 -5.62
N GLN A 89 -2.84 5.37 -4.52
CA GLN A 89 -3.09 6.81 -4.49
C GLN A 89 -1.95 7.54 -3.79
N GLY A 90 -1.29 8.43 -4.52
CA GLY A 90 -0.32 9.37 -3.96
C GLY A 90 -1.04 10.52 -3.28
N VAL A 91 -0.63 10.86 -2.07
CA VAL A 91 -1.12 12.02 -1.31
C VAL A 91 0.07 12.92 -1.00
N CYS A 92 0.05 14.15 -1.50
CA CYS A 92 1.02 15.18 -1.19
C CYS A 92 0.47 16.05 -0.05
N TRP A 93 1.29 16.32 0.96
CA TRP A 93 0.94 17.16 2.13
C TRP A 93 1.71 18.47 2.10
#